data_AF-A0AAW5ZV51-F1
#
_entry.id   AF-A0AAW5ZV51-F1
#
_cell.length_a   1.000
_cell.length_b   1.000
_cell.length_c   1.000
_cell.angle_alpha   90.00
_cell.angle_beta   90.00
_cell.angle_gamma   90.00
#
_symmetry.space_group_name_H-M   'P 1'
#
loop_
_entity.id
_entity.type
_entity.pdbx_description
1 polymer ?
#
loop_
_entity_poly.entity_id
_entity_poly.type
_entity_poly.pdbx_seq_one_letter_code
_entity_poly.pdbx_strand_id
1 'polypeptide(L)'
;MNQSEQRQRAWMTQQLRANIARHGIEPMLDKLFGPGSWRYDAREGLWIVPDTKYVGPGRSYYCMRANGDWFKAQVGEEIMQ
;
A
#
# COMPACT_ATOMS: atom_id res chain seq x y z
N MET A 1 -22.96 -9.57 1.38
CA MET A 1 -22.38 -8.23 1.12
C MET A 1 -23.44 -7.41 0.44
N ASN A 2 -23.85 -6.29 1.04
CA ASN A 2 -25.01 -5.49 0.63
C ASN A 2 -24.66 -4.58 -0.57
N GLN A 3 -25.62 -4.32 -1.48
CA GLN A 3 -25.41 -3.48 -2.66
C GLN A 3 -25.01 -2.04 -2.31
N SER A 4 -25.43 -1.51 -1.16
CA SER A 4 -25.04 -0.19 -0.65
C SER A 4 -23.56 -0.14 -0.25
N GLU A 5 -23.05 -1.17 0.42
CA GLU A 5 -21.65 -1.31 0.83
C GLU A 5 -20.72 -1.41 -0.39
N GLN A 6 -21.17 -2.10 -1.45
CA GLN A 6 -20.41 -2.20 -2.70
C GLN A 6 -20.28 -0.85 -3.41
N ARG A 7 -21.35 -0.05 -3.48
CA ARG A 7 -21.32 1.29 -4.08
C ARG A 7 -20.45 2.25 -3.27
N GLN A 8 -20.54 2.20 -1.94
CA GLN A 8 -19.69 3.00 -1.06
C GLN A 8 -18.22 2.65 -1.22
N ARG A 9 -17.89 1.36 -1.28
CA ARG A 9 -16.51 0.90 -1.56
C ARG A 9 -16.02 1.37 -2.92
N ALA A 10 -16.80 1.16 -3.97
CA ALA A 10 -16.42 1.60 -5.32
C ALA A 10 -16.19 3.12 -5.39
N TRP A 11 -17.06 3.92 -4.78
CA TRP A 11 -16.91 5.37 -4.71
C TRP A 11 -15.65 5.77 -3.94
N MET A 12 -15.39 5.17 -2.77
CA MET A 12 -14.16 5.44 -2.01
C MET A 12 -12.91 5.06 -2.79
N THR A 13 -12.89 3.90 -3.45
CA THR A 13 -11.79 3.47 -4.32
C THR A 13 -11.57 4.45 -5.47
N GLN A 14 -12.64 4.95 -6.07
CA GLN A 14 -12.55 5.91 -7.16
C GLN A 14 -12.02 7.27 -6.69
N GLN A 15 -12.45 7.74 -5.52
CA GLN A 15 -11.90 8.96 -4.90
C GLN A 15 -10.41 8.80 -4.57
N LEU A 16 -9.99 7.63 -4.07
CA LEU A 16 -8.59 7.34 -3.78
C LEU A 16 -7.75 7.38 -5.07
N ARG A 17 -8.23 6.72 -6.13
CA ARG A 17 -7.58 6.73 -7.45
C ARG A 17 -7.49 8.13 -8.05
N ALA A 18 -8.55 8.93 -7.94
CA ALA A 18 -8.56 10.32 -8.41
C ALA A 18 -7.58 11.20 -7.62
N ASN A 19 -7.46 10.98 -6.31
CA ASN A 19 -6.49 11.70 -5.48
C ASN A 19 -5.06 11.36 -5.88
N ILE A 20 -4.76 10.06 -6.07
CA ILE A 20 -3.44 9.61 -6.53
C ILE A 20 -3.11 10.18 -7.91
N ALA A 21 -4.07 10.21 -8.84
CA ALA A 21 -3.86 10.79 -10.16
C ALA A 21 -3.58 12.31 -10.12
N ARG A 22 -4.13 13.02 -9.14
CA ARG A 22 -4.00 14.48 -9.01
C ARG A 22 -2.76 14.91 -8.22
N HIS A 23 -2.41 14.17 -7.18
CA HIS A 23 -1.39 14.58 -6.19
C HIS A 23 -0.20 13.62 -6.12
N GLY A 24 -0.24 12.51 -6.85
CA GLY A 24 0.70 11.42 -6.68
C GLY A 24 0.35 10.55 -5.48
N ILE A 25 0.97 9.37 -5.42
CA ILE A 25 0.75 8.42 -4.33
C ILE A 25 1.49 8.83 -3.05
N GLU A 26 2.64 9.50 -3.18
CA GLU A 26 3.53 9.82 -2.05
C GLU A 26 2.85 10.66 -0.94
N PRO A 27 2.14 11.76 -1.25
CA PRO A 27 1.44 12.52 -0.20
C PRO A 27 0.34 11.71 0.49
N MET A 28 -0.27 10.75 -0.21
CA MET A 28 -1.25 9.84 0.37
C MET A 28 -0.56 8.87 1.34
N LEU A 29 0.61 8.34 1.00
CA LEU A 29 1.38 7.45 1.86
C LEU A 29 1.83 8.18 3.13
N ASP A 30 2.34 9.41 3.00
CA ASP A 30 2.73 10.23 4.15
C ASP A 30 1.56 10.47 5.10
N LYS A 31 0.36 10.70 4.56
CA LYS A 31 -0.86 10.88 5.36
C LYS A 31 -1.31 9.60 6.08
N LEU A 32 -1.14 8.44 5.45
CA LEU A 32 -1.63 7.15 5.98
C LEU A 32 -0.65 6.50 6.94
N PHE A 33 0.64 6.59 6.67
CA PHE A 33 1.69 5.83 7.35
C PHE A 33 2.76 6.72 8.00
N GLY A 34 2.71 8.03 7.76
CA GLY A 34 3.69 9.01 8.25
C GLY A 34 4.79 9.29 7.20
N PRO A 35 5.36 10.50 7.19
CA PRO A 35 6.48 10.83 6.31
C PRO A 35 7.67 9.88 6.50
N GLY A 36 8.28 9.44 5.39
CA GLY A 36 9.46 8.57 5.41
C GLY A 36 9.19 7.10 5.77
N SER A 37 7.92 6.71 5.90
CA SER A 37 7.50 5.33 6.20
C SER A 37 7.53 4.39 4.99
N TRP A 38 7.84 4.90 3.80
CA TRP A 38 7.80 4.16 2.55
C TRP A 38 9.08 4.34 1.74
N ARG A 39 9.37 3.37 0.87
CA ARG A 39 10.43 3.45 -0.13
C ARG A 39 9.87 3.17 -1.51
N TYR A 40 10.42 3.84 -2.53
CA TYR A 40 10.08 3.54 -3.92
C TYR A 40 11.09 2.55 -4.51
N ASP A 41 10.58 1.45 -5.06
CA ASP A 41 11.32 0.52 -5.88
C ASP A 41 11.05 0.84 -7.36
N ALA A 42 12.01 1.51 -8.00
CA ALA A 42 11.89 1.92 -9.39
C ALA A 42 11.92 0.74 -10.38
N ARG A 43 12.49 -0.41 -9.99
CA ARG A 43 12.57 -1.60 -10.85
C ARG A 43 11.20 -2.23 -11.00
N GLU A 44 10.46 -2.31 -9.90
CA GLU A 44 9.13 -2.92 -9.86
C GLU A 44 7.98 -1.89 -10.03
N GLY A 45 8.30 -0.60 -9.94
CA GLY A 45 7.33 0.49 -9.97
C GLY A 45 6.39 0.47 -8.76
N LEU A 46 6.95 0.21 -7.57
CA LEU A 46 6.20 -0.01 -6.34
C LEU A 46 6.63 0.92 -5.22
N TRP A 47 5.65 1.46 -4.50
CA TRP A 47 5.87 2.03 -3.18
C TRP A 47 5.67 0.93 -2.13
N ILE A 48 6.68 0.74 -1.30
CA ILE A 48 6.75 -0.34 -0.32
C ILE A 48 6.72 0.26 1.08
N VAL A 49 5.72 -0.13 1.88
CA VAL A 49 5.52 0.30 3.26
C VAL A 49 5.67 -0.90 4.19
N PRO A 50 6.54 -0.88 5.21
CA PRO A 50 6.59 -1.93 6.23
C PRO A 50 5.27 -2.04 6.99
N ASP A 51 4.78 -3.26 7.19
CA ASP A 51 3.63 -3.53 8.04
C ASP A 51 4.07 -3.64 9.50
N THR A 52 4.15 -2.50 10.19
CA THR A 52 4.65 -2.39 11.57
C THR A 52 3.77 -3.11 12.61
N LYS A 53 2.55 -3.53 12.21
CA LYS A 53 1.64 -4.29 13.06
C LYS A 53 1.78 -5.81 12.90
N TYR A 54 2.59 -6.26 11.95
CA TYR A 54 2.83 -7.69 11.73
C TYR A 54 3.74 -8.26 12.82
N VAL A 55 3.33 -9.40 13.40
CA VAL A 55 4.02 -10.06 14.54
C VAL A 55 4.45 -11.50 14.23
N GLY A 56 4.34 -11.95 12.98
CA GLY A 56 4.74 -13.29 12.57
C GLY A 56 6.21 -13.37 12.11
N PRO A 57 6.68 -14.58 11.74
CA PRO A 57 8.04 -14.79 11.24
C PRO A 57 8.35 -13.97 9.97
N GLY A 58 9.58 -13.46 9.89
CA GLY A 58 10.04 -12.65 8.76
C GLY A 58 9.52 -11.20 8.82
N ARG A 59 9.19 -10.63 7.65
CA ARG A 59 8.73 -9.25 7.51
C ARG A 59 7.56 -9.16 6.54
N SER A 60 6.62 -8.27 6.82
CA SER A 60 5.44 -8.03 5.99
C SER A 60 5.43 -6.60 5.47
N TYR A 61 4.93 -6.39 4.25
CA TYR A 61 4.92 -5.12 3.54
C TYR A 61 3.62 -4.91 2.79
N TYR A 62 3.17 -3.66 2.72
CA TYR A 62 2.17 -3.20 1.76
C TYR A 62 2.90 -2.68 0.52
N CYS A 63 2.60 -3.26 -0.64
CA CYS A 63 3.16 -2.87 -1.93
C CYS A 63 2.08 -2.20 -2.77
N MET A 64 2.30 -0.95 -3.16
CA MET A 64 1.31 -0.13 -3.87
C MET A 64 1.84 0.35 -5.22
N ARG A 65 0.96 0.36 -6.22
CA ARG A 65 1.21 0.89 -7.57
C ARG A 65 0.67 2.30 -7.70
N ALA A 66 1.19 3.07 -8.66
CA ALA A 66 0.73 4.43 -8.95
C ALA A 66 -0.75 4.53 -9.36
N ASN A 67 -1.39 3.43 -9.78
CA ASN A 67 -2.83 3.39 -10.09
C ASN A 67 -3.71 3.09 -8.85
N GLY A 68 -3.11 2.94 -7.67
CA GLY A 68 -3.78 2.62 -6.41
C GLY A 68 -4.06 1.13 -6.19
N ASP A 69 -3.65 0.25 -7.10
CA ASP A 69 -3.70 -1.19 -6.85
C ASP A 69 -2.60 -1.57 -5.86
N TRP A 70 -2.88 -2.54 -5.00
CA TRP A 70 -1.97 -2.93 -3.94
C TRP A 70 -2.08 -4.41 -3.61
N PHE A 71 -1.00 -4.94 -3.03
CA PHE A 71 -0.95 -6.28 -2.49
C PHE A 71 -0.08 -6.30 -1.23
N LYS A 72 -0.22 -7.37 -0.45
CA LYS A 72 0.61 -7.60 0.73
C LYS A 72 1.68 -8.62 0.40
N ALA A 73 2.94 -8.31 0.68
CA ALA A 73 4.08 -9.19 0.48
C ALA A 73 4.64 -9.62 1.84
N GLN A 74 5.00 -10.89 1.98
CA GLN A 74 5.73 -11.40 3.12
C GLN A 74 7.08 -11.94 2.63
N VAL A 75 8.14 -11.50 3.28
CA VAL A 75 9.47 -12.08 3.14
C VAL A 75 9.66 -12.98 4.36
N GLY A 76 9.97 -14.26 4.11
CA GLY A 76 10.24 -15.23 5.16
C GLY A 76 11.47 -14.86 5.99
N GLU A 77 11.81 -15.70 6.97
CA GLU A 77 13.02 -15.52 7.74
C GLU A 77 14.26 -15.66 6.85
N GLU A 78 15.21 -14.76 7.04
CA GLU A 78 16.51 -14.84 6.40
C GLU A 78 17.30 -15.94 7.12
N ILE A 79 17.45 -17.11 6.49
CA ILE A 79 18.32 -18.17 6.98
C ILE A 79 19.75 -17.77 6.59
N MET A 80 20.50 -17.21 7.54
CA MET A 80 21.95 -17.06 7.39
C MET A 80 22.57 -18.46 7.34
N GLN A 81 23.16 -18.82 6.20
CA GLN A 81 23.99 -20.03 6.06
C GLN A 81 25.43 -19.73 6.45
#